data_AF-W1XNG0-F1
#
_entry.id   AF-W1XNG0-F1
#
_cell.length_a   1.000
_cell.length_b   1.000
_cell.length_c   1.000
_cell.angle_alpha   90.00
_cell.angle_beta   90.00
_cell.angle_gamma   90.00
#
_symmetry.space_group_name_H-M   'P 1'
#
loop_
_entity.id
_entity.type
_entity.pdbx_description
1 polymer ?
#
loop_
_entity_poly.entity_id
_entity_poly.type
_entity_poly.pdbx_seq_one_letter_code
_entity_poly.pdbx_strand_id
1 'polypeptide(L)' 'SINYPASSVNMADDQNISAQIRGKIKNYAAAGKVQQGRLVVNGASMPQRIESDGSFARPYIFTEGSNSVQVISPDGQSRQ' A
#
# COMPACT_ATOMS: atom_id res chain seq x y z
N SER A 1 -19.19 -12.61 1.39
CA SER A 1 -18.61 -11.42 2.06
C SER A 1 -17.15 -11.70 2.33
N ILE A 2 -16.23 -10.89 1.81
CA ILE A 2 -14.79 -11.08 2.07
C ILE A 2 -14.47 -10.34 3.37
N ASN A 3 -14.17 -11.09 4.42
CA ASN A 3 -13.78 -10.60 5.72
C ASN A 3 -12.26 -10.37 5.72
N TYR A 4 -11.83 -9.12 5.81
CA TYR A 4 -10.44 -8.81 6.11
C TYR A 4 -10.32 -8.74 7.63
N PRO A 5 -9.62 -9.67 8.29
CA PRO A 5 -9.43 -9.55 9.72
C PRO A 5 -8.73 -8.23 10.01
N ALA A 6 -9.31 -7.44 10.91
CA ALA A 6 -8.57 -6.39 11.59
C ALA A 6 -7.40 -7.08 12.25
N SER A 7 -6.17 -6.65 11.95
CA SER A 7 -4.96 -7.12 12.59
C SER A 7 -5.02 -6.76 14.09
N SER A 8 -5.69 -7.60 14.89
CA SER A 8 -5.77 -7.42 16.33
C SER A 8 -4.46 -7.89 16.96
N VAL A 9 -3.49 -6.97 16.90
CA VAL A 9 -2.53 -6.58 17.94
C VAL A 9 -2.36 -7.56 19.11
N ASN A 10 -1.24 -8.27 19.10
CA ASN A 10 -0.42 -8.45 20.29
C ASN A 10 0.78 -7.51 20.13
N MET A 11 0.73 -6.33 20.75
CA MET A 11 1.88 -5.43 20.84
C MET A 11 1.98 -4.99 22.30
N ALA A 12 3.12 -5.30 22.93
CA ALA A 12 3.49 -4.75 24.23
C ALA A 12 3.55 -3.21 24.14
N ASP A 13 3.29 -2.53 25.24
CA ASP A 13 3.03 -1.09 25.37
C ASP A 13 4.15 -0.15 24.85
N ASP A 14 5.26 -0.65 24.29
CA ASP A 14 6.42 0.14 23.84
C ASP A 14 6.61 0.28 22.31
N GLN A 15 5.84 -0.41 21.44
CA GLN A 15 6.05 -0.37 19.99
C GLN A 15 5.10 0.59 19.26
N ASN A 16 5.19 1.88 19.56
CA ASN A 16 4.57 2.93 18.73
C ASN A 16 5.48 3.29 17.54
N ILE A 17 5.52 2.46 16.49
CA ILE A 17 5.74 2.92 15.11
C ILE A 17 4.94 1.98 14.19
N SER A 18 3.73 2.39 13.79
CA SER A 18 3.13 1.76 12.62
C SER A 18 3.93 2.22 11.39
N ALA A 19 4.97 1.51 11.00
CA ALA A 19 5.66 1.79 9.75
C ALA A 19 4.66 1.65 8.60
N GLN A 20 4.59 2.65 7.72
CA GLN A 20 3.64 2.70 6.63
C GLN A 20 4.34 3.07 5.33
N ILE A 21 3.98 2.37 4.27
CA ILE A 21 4.25 2.79 2.90
C ILE A 21 3.14 3.75 2.50
N ARG A 22 3.50 4.96 2.09
CA ARG A 22 2.58 5.99 1.62
C ARG A 22 3.09 6.59 0.32
N GLY A 23 2.17 6.96 -0.57
CA GLY A 23 2.54 7.63 -1.81
C GLY A 23 1.34 8.21 -2.53
N LYS A 24 1.61 8.86 -3.66
CA LYS A 24 0.59 9.45 -4.53
C LYS A 24 0.96 9.24 -5.99
N ILE A 25 0.04 8.65 -6.75
CA ILE A 25 0.19 8.46 -8.19
C ILE A 25 -0.09 9.81 -8.87
N LYS A 26 0.94 10.43 -9.45
CA LYS A 26 0.79 11.68 -10.21
C LYS A 26 -0.12 11.46 -11.42
N ASN A 27 -0.90 12.45 -11.87
CA ASN A 27 -1.77 12.32 -13.06
C ASN A 27 -2.69 11.07 -13.02
N TYR A 28 -3.17 10.68 -11.84
CA TYR A 28 -4.06 9.53 -11.68
C TYR A 28 -5.45 9.89 -12.23
N ALA A 29 -5.80 9.32 -13.38
CA ALA A 29 -7.01 9.64 -14.12
C ALA A 29 -8.15 8.65 -13.85
N ALA A 30 -8.35 8.24 -12.60
CA ALA A 30 -9.36 7.24 -12.25
C ALA A 30 -10.77 7.82 -12.07
N ALA A 31 -11.22 8.72 -12.94
CA ALA A 31 -12.61 9.23 -12.97
C ALA A 31 -13.24 9.54 -11.58
N GLY A 32 -12.44 9.99 -10.59
CA GLY A 32 -12.89 10.25 -9.22
C GLY A 32 -13.31 9.02 -8.40
N LYS A 33 -12.90 7.81 -8.76
CA LYS A 33 -13.27 6.55 -8.08
C LYS A 33 -12.08 5.94 -7.33
N VAL A 34 -12.38 5.33 -6.19
CA VAL A 34 -11.44 4.42 -5.51
C VAL A 34 -11.28 3.16 -6.34
N GLN A 35 -10.04 2.70 -6.51
CA GLN A 35 -9.74 1.51 -7.29
C GLN A 35 -8.71 0.63 -6.57
N GLN A 36 -8.63 -0.63 -7.01
CA GLN A 36 -7.66 -1.59 -6.51
C GLN A 36 -6.47 -1.67 -7.49
N GLY A 37 -5.30 -1.22 -7.03
CA GLY A 37 -4.01 -1.47 -7.68
C GLY A 37 -3.22 -2.55 -6.96
N ARG A 38 -1.90 -2.56 -7.17
CA ARG A 38 -0.97 -3.44 -6.47
C ARG A 38 0.22 -2.66 -5.91
N LEU A 39 0.66 -3.06 -4.72
CA LEU A 39 1.93 -2.65 -4.14
C LEU A 39 2.87 -3.85 -4.19
N VAL A 40 4.02 -3.69 -4.83
CA VAL A 40 5.06 -4.72 -4.88
C VAL A 40 6.19 -4.28 -3.97
N VAL A 41 6.49 -5.08 -2.94
CA VAL A 41 7.60 -4.82 -2.02
C VAL A 41 8.57 -5.99 -2.09
N ASN A 42 9.82 -5.74 -2.49
CA ASN A 42 10.83 -6.80 -2.69
C ASN A 42 10.33 -7.97 -3.56
N GLY A 43 9.55 -7.67 -4.60
CA GLY A 43 8.94 -8.66 -5.50
C GLY A 43 7.63 -9.28 -5.00
N ALA A 44 7.26 -9.13 -3.72
CA ALA A 44 5.99 -9.61 -3.20
C ALA A 44 4.84 -8.68 -3.63
N SER A 45 3.97 -9.16 -4.51
CA SER A 45 2.83 -8.40 -5.01
C SER A 45 1.63 -8.52 -4.07
N MET A 46 1.09 -7.37 -3.66
CA MET A 46 -0.01 -7.32 -2.71
C MET A 46 -1.11 -6.35 -3.19
N PRO A 47 -2.40 -6.61 -2.89
CA PRO A 47 -3.48 -5.67 -3.21
C PRO A 47 -3.27 -4.30 -2.55
N GLN A 48 -3.53 -3.22 -3.28
CA GLN A 48 -3.43 -1.86 -2.75
C GLN A 48 -4.68 -1.06 -3.10
N ARG A 49 -5.31 -0.45 -2.09
CA ARG A 49 -6.34 0.56 -2.31
C ARG A 49 -5.68 1.85 -2.79
N ILE A 50 -6.18 2.40 -3.88
CA ILE A 50 -5.79 3.71 -4.40
C ILE A 50 -7.03 4.60 -4.33
N GLU A 51 -6.92 5.68 -3.60
CA GLU A 51 -8.00 6.64 -3.42
C GLU A 51 -8.26 7.42 -4.71
N SER A 52 -9.41 8.09 -4.80
CA SER A 52 -9.81 8.84 -5.99
C SER A 52 -8.84 9.93 -6.41
N ASP A 53 -8.01 10.44 -5.49
CA ASP A 53 -6.97 11.45 -5.75
C ASP A 53 -5.59 10.83 -6.08
N GLY A 54 -5.52 9.50 -6.17
CA GLY A 54 -4.31 8.74 -6.44
C GLY A 54 -3.43 8.47 -5.22
N SER A 55 -3.85 8.89 -4.02
CA SER A 55 -3.14 8.56 -2.78
C SER A 55 -3.31 7.09 -2.41
N PHE A 56 -2.31 6.55 -1.71
CA PHE A 56 -2.36 5.20 -1.17
C PHE A 56 -1.54 5.12 0.12
N ALA A 57 -1.96 4.23 1.02
CA ALA A 57 -1.24 3.92 2.25
C ALA A 57 -1.39 2.43 2.59
N ARG A 58 -0.36 1.85 3.20
CA ARG A 58 -0.39 0.50 3.71
C ARG A 58 0.58 0.31 4.88
N PRO A 59 0.14 -0.22 6.03
CA PRO A 59 1.04 -0.67 7.10
C PRO A 59 2.01 -1.72 6.57
N TYR A 60 3.30 -1.50 6.77
CA TYR A 60 4.35 -2.40 6.34
C TYR A 60 5.60 -2.20 7.20
N ILE A 61 6.14 -3.30 7.72
CA ILE A 61 7.39 -3.31 8.47
C ILE A 61 8.49 -3.76 7.52
N PHE A 62 9.45 -2.87 7.27
CA PHE A 62 10.63 -3.21 6.49
C PHE A 62 11.59 -4.07 7.31
N THR A 63 12.19 -5.06 6.65
CA THR A 63 13.40 -5.71 7.18
C THR A 63 14.59 -4.75 7.02
N GLU A 64 15.64 -4.95 7.81
CA GLU A 64 16.88 -4.18 7.68
C GLU A 64 17.47 -4.28 6.26
N GLY A 65 18.19 -3.23 5.85
CA GLY A 65 18.82 -3.14 4.53
C GLY A 65 17.97 -2.42 3.48
N SER A 66 18.39 -2.52 2.22
CA SER A 66 17.73 -1.87 1.09
C SER A 66 16.45 -2.61 0.71
N ASN A 67 15.35 -1.88 0.62
CA ASN A 67 14.05 -2.40 0.22
C ASN A 67 13.60 -1.70 -1.07
N SER A 68 12.94 -2.45 -1.94
CA SER A 68 12.32 -1.93 -3.17
C SER A 68 10.82 -1.85 -3.01
N VAL A 69 10.22 -0.77 -3.53
CA VAL A 69 8.78 -0.55 -3.51
C VAL A 69 8.35 -0.08 -4.90
N GLN A 70 7.27 -0.66 -5.42
CA GLN A 70 6.68 -0.28 -6.69
C GLN A 70 5.16 -0.25 -6.55
N VAL A 71 4.52 0.77 -7.13
CA VAL A 71 3.06 0.82 -7.24
C VAL A 71 2.65 0.53 -8.69
N ILE A 72 1.70 -0.38 -8.84
CA ILE A 72 1.07 -0.69 -10.13
C ILE A 72 -0.36 -0.17 -10.06
N SER A 73 -0.67 0.84 -10.87
CA SER A 73 -2.02 1.37 -10.95
C SER A 73 -3.00 0.35 -11.55
N PRO A 74 -4.31 0.55 -11.39
CA PRO A 74 -5.33 -0.40 -11.84
C PRO A 74 -5.34 -0.59 -13.36
N ASP A 75 -4.85 0.39 -14.12
CA ASP A 75 -4.61 0.33 -15.57
C ASP A 75 -3.37 -0.51 -15.95
N GLY A 76 -2.67 -1.10 -14.97
CA GLY A 76 -1.49 -1.92 -15.17
C GLY A 76 -0.19 -1.15 -15.34
N GLN A 77 -0.21 0.19 -15.31
CA GLN A 77 1.03 0.97 -15.40
C GLN A 77 1.80 0.90 -14.08
N SER A 78 3.07 0.54 -14.18
CA SER A 78 4.01 0.60 -13.05
C SER A 78 4.55 2.02 -12.91
N ARG A 79 4.63 2.53 -11.67
CA ARG A 79 5.38 3.74 -11.34
C ARG A 79 6.24 3.48 -10.10
N GLN A 80 7.50 3.92 -10.17
CA GLN A 80 8.47 3.84 -9.06
C GLN A 80 8.46 5.13 -8.25
#